data_AF-A0A923NH17-F1
#
_entry.id   AF-A0A923NH17-F1
#
_cell.length_a   1.000
_cell.length_b   1.000
_cell.length_c   1.000
_cell.angle_alpha   90.00
_cell.angle_beta   90.00
_cell.angle_gamma   90.00
#
_symmetry.space_group_name_H-M   'P 1'
#
loop_
_entity.id
_entity.type
_entity.pdbx_description
1 polymer ?
#
loop_
_entity_poly.entity_id
_entity_poly.type
_entity_poly.pdbx_seq_one_letter_code
_entity_poly.pdbx_strand_id
1 'polypeptide(L)'
;MDEEVETRFKETFDAIAAHFSEIFVKMFGGGQAKLELTDPEHLLTTGVDIKAQPPGAYDTSFEFAKAEMSDMPIDSIRTQLKLLKQGLAEIGNVNLNAIEEYAEVKERYDFLTQQQTDLIDA
;
A
#
# COMPACT_ATOMS: atom_id res chain seq x y z
N MET A 1 2.49 -2.52 -25.52
CA MET A 1 1.99 -2.00 -24.22
C MET A 1 2.39 -2.94 -23.10
N ASP A 2 2.31 -4.27 -23.29
CA ASP A 2 2.65 -5.24 -22.23
C ASP A 2 4.15 -5.26 -21.85
N GLU A 3 5.07 -5.13 -22.82
CA GLU A 3 6.53 -5.16 -22.57
C GLU A 3 7.05 -4.04 -21.63
N GLU A 4 6.44 -2.85 -21.68
CA GLU A 4 6.85 -1.73 -20.81
C GLU A 4 6.39 -1.95 -19.36
N VAL A 5 5.22 -2.58 -19.17
CA VAL A 5 4.68 -2.91 -17.84
C VAL A 5 5.49 -4.04 -17.21
N GLU A 6 5.87 -5.05 -17.99
CA GLU A 6 6.74 -6.14 -17.54
C GLU A 6 8.11 -5.66 -17.10
N THR A 7 8.70 -4.72 -17.86
CA THR A 7 9.99 -4.13 -17.52
C THR A 7 9.92 -3.36 -16.19
N ARG A 8 8.92 -2.48 -16.02
CA ARG A 8 8.74 -1.72 -14.77
C ARG A 8 8.40 -2.62 -13.58
N PHE A 9 7.62 -3.68 -13.78
CA PHE A 9 7.30 -4.64 -12.73
C PHE A 9 8.57 -5.34 -12.24
N LYS A 10 9.42 -5.80 -13.16
CA LYS A 10 10.66 -6.47 -12.81
C LYS A 10 11.62 -5.55 -12.04
N GLU A 11 11.81 -4.32 -12.50
CA GLU A 11 12.63 -3.33 -11.81
C GLU A 11 12.11 -3.04 -10.39
N THR A 12 10.79 -2.90 -10.25
CA THR A 12 10.16 -2.64 -8.96
C THR A 12 10.26 -3.86 -8.04
N PHE A 13 10.08 -5.06 -8.59
CA PHE A 13 10.21 -6.33 -7.85
C PHE A 13 11.64 -6.52 -7.34
N ASP A 14 12.65 -6.31 -8.19
CA ASP A 14 14.05 -6.46 -7.82
C ASP A 14 14.44 -5.46 -6.71
N ALA A 15 13.96 -4.23 -6.79
CA ALA A 15 14.13 -3.24 -5.73
C ALA A 15 13.48 -3.68 -4.41
N ILE A 16 12.22 -4.15 -4.45
CA ILE A 16 11.51 -4.66 -3.28
C ILE A 16 12.22 -5.89 -2.69
N ALA A 17 12.68 -6.81 -3.52
CA ALA A 17 13.38 -8.02 -3.09
C ALA A 17 14.69 -7.71 -2.36
N ALA A 18 15.47 -6.75 -2.88
CA ALA A 18 16.69 -6.29 -2.23
C ALA A 18 16.40 -5.66 -0.86
N HIS A 19 15.45 -4.73 -0.81
CA HIS A 19 15.04 -4.08 0.45
C HIS A 19 14.47 -5.08 1.45
N PHE A 20 13.68 -6.05 0.99
CA PHE A 20 13.09 -7.08 1.84
C PHE A 20 14.17 -7.94 2.50
N SER A 21 15.17 -8.40 1.76
CA SER A 21 16.27 -9.19 2.31
C SER A 21 17.05 -8.39 3.37
N GLU A 22 17.34 -7.11 3.12
CA GLU A 22 18.04 -6.26 4.08
C GLU A 22 17.24 -6.00 5.35
N ILE A 23 15.95 -5.65 5.19
CA ILE A 23 15.04 -5.40 6.31
C ILE A 23 14.89 -6.69 7.11
N PHE A 24 14.76 -7.85 6.45
CA PHE A 24 14.61 -9.12 7.13
C PHE A 24 15.82 -9.43 8.02
N VAL A 25 17.04 -9.33 7.50
CA VAL A 25 18.25 -9.58 8.30
C VAL A 25 18.37 -8.59 9.47
N LYS A 26 18.02 -7.31 9.25
CA LYS A 26 18.00 -6.29 10.31
C LYS A 26 16.93 -6.55 11.38
N MET A 27 15.74 -6.94 10.97
CA MET A 27 14.60 -7.19 11.87
C MET A 27 14.78 -8.48 12.68
N PHE A 28 15.40 -9.51 12.10
CA PHE A 28 15.57 -10.82 12.73
C PHE A 28 16.99 -11.05 13.28
N GLY A 29 17.89 -10.06 13.19
CA GLY A 29 19.26 -10.14 13.70
C GLY A 29 20.12 -11.23 13.05
N GLY A 30 19.72 -11.72 11.87
CA GLY A 30 20.32 -12.84 11.16
C GLY A 30 19.34 -13.56 10.24
N GLY A 31 19.77 -14.67 9.64
CA GLY A 31 18.97 -15.46 8.70
C GLY A 31 19.06 -14.98 7.25
N GLN A 32 18.22 -15.55 6.39
CA GLN A 32 18.14 -15.21 4.97
C GLN A 32 16.68 -15.20 4.53
N ALA A 33 16.27 -14.22 3.72
CA ALA A 33 14.94 -14.22 3.12
C ALA A 33 14.99 -13.72 1.68
N LYS A 34 14.18 -14.35 0.83
CA LYS A 34 14.13 -14.12 -0.61
C LYS A 34 12.68 -14.06 -1.07
N LEU A 35 12.42 -13.17 -2.02
CA LEU A 35 11.18 -13.15 -2.80
C LEU A 35 11.37 -13.96 -4.08
N GLU A 36 10.40 -14.81 -4.41
CA GLU A 36 10.36 -15.60 -5.64
C GLU A 36 9.03 -15.38 -6.34
N LEU A 37 9.06 -15.31 -7.68
CA LEU A 37 7.85 -15.26 -8.47
C LEU A 37 7.33 -16.68 -8.65
N THR A 38 6.03 -16.88 -8.45
CA THR A 38 5.38 -18.19 -8.60
C THR A 38 5.44 -18.69 -10.05
N ASP A 39 5.37 -17.77 -11.01
CA ASP A 39 5.48 -18.02 -12.44
C ASP A 39 6.35 -16.93 -13.12
N PRO A 40 7.63 -17.23 -13.43
CA PRO A 40 8.52 -16.29 -14.08
C PRO A 40 8.15 -15.94 -15.52
N GLU A 41 7.30 -16.73 -16.18
CA GLU A 41 6.90 -16.51 -17.58
C GLU A 41 5.71 -15.54 -17.69
N HIS A 42 4.97 -15.32 -16.60
CA HIS A 42 3.77 -14.46 -16.58
C HIS A 42 3.83 -13.38 -15.50
N LEU A 43 4.75 -12.41 -15.66
CA LEU A 43 5.04 -11.35 -14.68
C LEU A 43 3.82 -10.52 -14.22
N LEU A 44 2.80 -10.35 -15.06
CA LEU A 44 1.61 -9.55 -14.74
C LEU A 44 0.51 -10.32 -14.00
N THR A 45 0.59 -11.65 -13.97
CA THR A 45 -0.42 -12.51 -13.34
C THR A 45 0.17 -13.48 -12.30
N THR A 46 1.50 -13.53 -12.20
CA THR A 46 2.20 -14.32 -11.19
C THR A 46 1.96 -13.80 -9.78
N GLY A 47 1.89 -14.74 -8.84
CA GLY A 47 2.02 -14.43 -7.42
C GLY A 47 3.47 -14.14 -7.01
N VAL A 48 3.62 -13.64 -5.78
CA VAL A 48 4.91 -13.49 -5.09
C VAL A 48 4.92 -14.48 -3.91
N ASP A 49 5.91 -15.36 -3.89
CA ASP A 49 6.17 -16.28 -2.78
C ASP A 49 7.35 -15.77 -1.94
N ILE A 50 7.28 -16.01 -0.62
CA ILE A 50 8.27 -15.54 0.34
C ILE A 50 8.97 -16.76 0.94
N LYS A 51 10.26 -16.93 0.63
CA LYS A 51 11.11 -17.94 1.26
C LYS A 51 11.95 -17.26 2.33
N ALA A 52 11.55 -17.42 3.58
CA ALA A 52 12.26 -16.89 4.74
C ALA A 52 12.84 -18.04 5.57
N GLN A 53 14.16 -18.01 5.77
CA GLN A 53 14.90 -18.87 6.68
C GLN A 53 15.58 -18.00 7.75
N PRO A 54 14.87 -17.63 8.81
CA PRO A 54 15.43 -16.92 9.95
C PRO A 54 16.39 -17.81 10.75
N PRO A 55 17.24 -17.18 11.59
CA PRO A 55 18.23 -17.89 12.38
C PRO A 55 17.54 -18.72 13.47
N GLY A 56 18.13 -19.86 13.84
CA GLY A 56 17.50 -20.97 14.58
C GLY A 56 17.04 -20.73 16.03
N ALA A 57 16.49 -19.56 16.37
CA ALA A 57 15.86 -19.25 17.64
C ALA A 57 14.62 -18.37 17.41
N TYR A 58 13.55 -18.98 16.90
CA TYR A 58 12.26 -18.32 16.63
C TYR A 58 11.47 -17.89 17.88
N ASP A 59 11.95 -18.19 19.09
CA ASP A 59 11.22 -17.89 20.32
C ASP A 59 11.41 -16.44 20.80
N THR A 60 12.45 -15.73 20.36
CA THR A 60 12.79 -14.39 20.86
C THR A 60 12.47 -13.24 19.90
N SER A 61 12.15 -13.51 18.63
CA SER A 61 12.00 -12.46 17.60
C SER A 61 10.72 -11.63 17.75
N PHE A 62 9.64 -12.20 18.30
CA PHE A 62 8.40 -11.44 18.58
C PHE A 62 8.55 -10.49 19.78
N GLU A 63 9.40 -10.86 20.75
CA GLU A 63 9.69 -10.05 21.94
C GLU A 63 10.76 -8.98 21.67
N PHE A 64 11.73 -9.25 20.78
CA PHE A 64 12.76 -8.27 20.38
C PHE A 64 12.24 -7.22 19.40
N ALA A 65 11.38 -7.58 18.43
CA ALA A 65 10.76 -6.59 17.53
C ALA A 65 9.80 -5.63 18.27
N LYS A 66 9.28 -6.06 19.43
CA LYS A 66 8.53 -5.20 20.36
C LYS A 66 9.45 -4.21 21.11
N ALA A 67 10.74 -4.51 21.24
CA ALA A 67 11.66 -3.75 22.10
C ALA A 67 12.36 -2.57 21.39
N GLU A 68 12.53 -2.59 20.06
CA GLU A 68 13.36 -1.59 19.37
C GLU A 68 12.65 -0.59 18.45
N MET A 69 11.31 -0.63 18.33
CA MET A 69 10.55 0.44 17.67
C MET A 69 9.60 1.13 18.66
N SER A 70 10.13 2.14 19.36
CA SER A 70 9.40 3.32 19.86
C SER A 70 8.09 3.06 20.63
N ASP A 71 8.22 2.81 21.93
CA ASP A 71 7.38 3.32 23.03
C ASP A 71 5.86 3.49 22.80
N MET A 72 5.16 2.42 22.43
CA MET A 72 3.70 2.33 22.59
C MET A 72 3.32 0.97 23.18
N PRO A 73 2.64 0.92 24.35
CA PRO A 73 2.20 -0.35 24.92
C PRO A 73 1.27 -1.06 23.95
N ILE A 74 1.45 -2.38 23.72
CA ILE A 74 0.68 -3.20 22.76
C ILE A 74 -0.84 -2.97 22.85
N ASP A 75 -1.35 -2.67 24.04
CA ASP A 75 -2.77 -2.39 24.28
C ASP A 75 -3.26 -1.09 23.64
N SER A 76 -2.39 -0.08 23.52
CA SER A 76 -2.72 1.18 22.83
C SER A 76 -2.83 1.00 21.32
N ILE A 77 -1.99 0.14 20.71
CA ILE A 77 -2.07 -0.21 19.28
C ILE A 77 -3.40 -0.91 18.98
N ARG A 78 -3.84 -1.83 19.84
CA ARG A 78 -5.16 -2.50 19.69
C ARG A 78 -6.31 -1.50 19.79
N THR A 79 -6.19 -0.52 20.68
CA THR A 79 -7.20 0.52 20.88
C THR A 79 -7.27 1.46 19.67
N GLN A 80 -6.12 1.89 19.16
CA GLN A 80 -6.04 2.68 17.93
C GLN A 80 -6.54 1.92 16.71
N LEU A 81 -6.23 0.62 16.59
CA LEU A 81 -6.74 -0.22 15.51
C LEU A 81 -8.27 -0.37 15.59
N LYS A 82 -8.83 -0.45 16.79
CA LYS A 82 -10.28 -0.47 17.00
C LYS A 82 -10.93 0.86 16.61
N LEU A 83 -10.34 1.98 17.02
CA LEU A 83 -10.82 3.33 16.69
C LEU A 83 -10.70 3.61 15.19
N LEU A 84 -9.60 3.22 14.54
CA LEU A 84 -9.42 3.37 13.11
C LEU A 84 -10.38 2.50 12.31
N LYS A 85 -10.65 1.26 12.75
CA LYS A 85 -11.67 0.39 12.15
C LYS A 85 -13.08 0.96 12.32
N GLN A 86 -13.38 1.60 13.45
CA GLN A 86 -14.65 2.31 13.64
C GLN A 86 -14.74 3.54 12.73
N GLY A 87 -13.68 4.36 12.62
CA GLY A 87 -13.65 5.50 11.71
C GLY A 87 -13.77 5.11 10.23
N LEU A 88 -13.13 4.02 9.81
CA LEU A 88 -13.28 3.47 8.46
C LEU A 88 -14.70 2.95 8.19
N ALA A 89 -15.37 2.40 9.22
CA ALA A 89 -16.78 2.02 9.12
C ALA A 89 -17.71 3.25 9.07
N GLU A 90 -17.34 4.36 9.71
CA GLU A 90 -18.10 5.62 9.70
C GLU A 90 -18.03 6.36 8.36
N ILE A 91 -16.95 6.19 7.59
CA ILE A 91 -16.86 6.71 6.21
C ILE A 91 -17.91 6.04 5.29
N GLY A 92 -18.50 4.91 5.73
CA GLY A 92 -19.55 4.23 4.99
C GLY A 92 -19.06 3.71 3.64
N ASN A 93 -19.98 3.50 2.71
CA ASN A 93 -19.63 3.02 1.38
C ASN A 93 -18.95 4.16 0.60
N VAL A 94 -17.62 4.12 0.51
CA VAL A 94 -16.85 5.09 -0.29
C VAL A 94 -17.35 4.99 -1.74
N ASN A 95 -18.08 6.00 -2.19
CA ASN A 95 -18.53 6.08 -3.57
C ASN A 95 -17.37 6.55 -4.44
N LEU A 96 -16.63 5.60 -5.02
CA LEU A 96 -15.53 5.89 -5.94
C LEU A 96 -16.00 6.65 -7.19
N ASN A 97 -17.28 6.52 -7.57
CA ASN A 97 -17.88 7.26 -8.68
C ASN A 97 -18.12 8.74 -8.35
N ALA A 98 -18.05 9.14 -7.07
CA ALA A 98 -18.25 10.54 -6.67
C ALA A 98 -17.18 11.49 -7.24
N ILE A 99 -15.99 10.96 -7.58
CA ILE A 99 -14.93 11.74 -8.21
C ILE A 99 -15.32 12.09 -9.65
N GLU A 100 -15.81 11.11 -10.41
CA GLU A 100 -16.29 11.31 -11.79
C GLU A 100 -17.56 12.17 -11.82
N GLU A 101 -18.54 11.89 -10.94
CA GLU A 101 -19.76 12.69 -10.81
C GLU A 101 -19.46 14.15 -10.43
N TYR A 102 -18.52 14.40 -9.52
CA TYR A 102 -18.11 15.76 -9.17
C TYR A 102 -17.45 16.47 -10.36
N ALA A 103 -16.60 15.78 -11.12
CA ALA A 103 -15.96 16.35 -12.30
C ALA A 103 -16.99 16.79 -13.35
N GLU A 104 -17.96 15.93 -13.68
CA GLU A 104 -19.04 16.26 -14.62
C GLU A 104 -19.92 17.41 -14.11
N VAL A 105 -20.32 17.37 -12.83
CA VAL A 105 -21.15 18.42 -12.22
C VAL A 105 -20.42 19.76 -12.20
N LYS A 106 -19.11 19.75 -11.90
CA LYS A 106 -18.27 20.95 -11.88
C LYS A 106 -18.12 21.53 -13.29
N GLU A 107 -17.88 20.70 -14.30
CA GLU A 107 -17.77 21.16 -15.69
C GLU A 107 -19.08 21.80 -16.17
N ARG A 108 -20.23 21.23 -15.79
CA ARG A 108 -21.54 21.84 -16.06
C ARG A 108 -21.76 23.15 -15.31
N TYR A 109 -21.33 23.22 -14.05
CA TYR A 109 -21.43 24.44 -13.25
C TYR A 109 -20.59 25.55 -13.88
N ASP A 110 -19.31 25.28 -14.18
CA ASP A 110 -18.39 26.25 -14.77
C ASP A 110 -18.91 26.77 -16.12
N PHE A 111 -19.49 25.89 -16.96
CA PHE A 111 -20.13 26.28 -18.22
C PHE A 111 -21.33 27.21 -18.01
N LEU A 112 -22.23 26.88 -17.08
CA LEU A 112 -23.41 27.71 -16.79
C LEU A 112 -23.03 29.05 -16.15
N THR A 113 -22.01 29.04 -15.29
CA THR A 113 -21.46 30.27 -14.70
C THR A 113 -20.80 31.15 -15.76
N GLN A 114 -20.10 30.57 -16.72
CA GLN A 114 -19.54 31.33 -17.85
C GLN A 114 -20.66 31.96 -18.68
N GLN A 115 -21.69 31.19 -19.06
CA GLN A 115 -22.84 31.72 -19.80
C GLN A 115 -23.57 32.84 -19.04
N GLN A 116 -23.73 32.68 -17.72
CA GLN A 116 -24.34 33.70 -16.88
C GLN A 116 -23.48 34.98 -16.84
N THR A 117 -22.16 34.84 -16.75
CA THR A 117 -21.23 35.96 -16.71
C THR A 117 -21.24 36.72 -18.05
N ASP A 118 -21.20 35.99 -19.16
CA ASP A 118 -21.29 36.57 -20.52
C ASP A 118 -22.62 37.32 -20.75
N LEU A 119 -23.70 36.92 -20.07
CA LEU A 119 -25.01 37.59 -20.13
C LEU A 119 -25.13 38.81 -19.22
N ILE A 120 -24.32 38.92 -18.16
CA ILE A 120 -24.32 40.04 -17.22
C ILE A 120 -23.33 41.13 -17.66
N ASP A 121 -22.26 40.75 -18.37
CA ASP A 121 -21.23 41.66 -18.88
C ASP A 121 -21.54 42.23 -20.29
N ALA A 122 -22.72 41.94 -20.85
CA ALA A 122 -23.23 42.44 -22.13
C ALA A 122 -24.36 43.49 -21.95
#